data_AF-A0A8T3Q3Z4-F1
#
_entry.id   AF-A0A8T3Q3Z4-F1
#
_cell.length_a   1.000
_cell.length_b   1.000
_cell.length_c   1.000
_cell.angle_alpha   90.00
_cell.angle_beta   90.00
_cell.angle_gamma   90.00
#
_symmetry.space_group_name_H-M   'P 1'
#
loop_
_entity.id
_entity.type
_entity.pdbx_description
1 polymer ?
#
loop_
_entity_poly.entity_id
_entity_poly.type
_entity_poly.pdbx_seq_one_letter_code
_entity_poly.pdbx_strand_id
1 'polypeptide(L)'
;MQRVIGMRRLRQDFDWLVSAGLLLAAFVTAVTGLIADLWDLNDFWYHTVAGYAMGVLAVAHVVLNWGRLVSYGRFRLRQEPRSDLGPAVPSTRGRRPVNVEAPRPTLGSLGRGLLSRRGFIGVAVGGGLGWLLGRGLRQPPPIAGGSDVGVVYHEWSKPGVLDALGSVANWGQFPDLYKTYPGSARIVLPEARLDEGRPTARTIADRRSTRAYSDQPLKLEELSHVLFLMTGISADRWGNARRTAPSSGALYPIETYVVVHNVDGVERGVYHYAIRDHALEQVRAGDFREQVVDQGIEQNFLGECGAVVFLTQILQRMRPKYQDRSYRYGLLEAGHIGENGYLAAVSLGLGACGVGAFMDDQINGMIGVDGVEEAAVYMLAIGHQA
;
A
#
# COMPACT_ATOMS: atom_id res chain seq x y z
N MET A 1 39.78 -48.67 11.70
CA MET A 1 39.59 -47.45 12.53
C MET A 1 38.85 -46.32 11.80
N GLN A 2 39.17 -46.02 10.53
CA GLN A 2 38.54 -44.94 9.76
C GLN A 2 37.02 -45.10 9.49
N ARG A 3 36.51 -46.33 9.23
CA ARG A 3 35.06 -46.59 9.07
C ARG A 3 34.23 -46.26 10.32
N VAL A 4 34.76 -46.54 11.52
CA VAL A 4 34.08 -46.30 12.81
C VAL A 4 34.00 -44.80 13.11
N ILE A 5 35.02 -44.03 12.72
CA ILE A 5 35.05 -42.56 12.85
C ILE A 5 34.06 -41.91 11.87
N GLY A 6 33.97 -42.42 10.64
CA GLY A 6 32.99 -41.95 9.64
C GLY A 6 31.54 -42.16 10.05
N MET A 7 31.20 -43.33 10.61
CA MET A 7 29.84 -43.62 11.10
C MET A 7 29.42 -42.78 12.30
N ARG A 8 30.36 -42.45 13.21
CA ARG A 8 30.07 -41.55 14.34
C ARG A 8 29.79 -40.11 13.89
N ARG A 9 30.47 -39.66 12.84
CA ARG A 9 30.27 -38.32 12.24
C ARG A 9 28.92 -38.20 11.54
N LEU A 10 28.57 -39.19 10.71
CA LEU A 10 27.27 -39.26 10.03
C LEU A 10 26.09 -39.25 11.01
N ARG A 11 26.22 -39.97 12.13
CA ARG A 11 25.20 -39.99 13.18
C ARG A 11 25.06 -38.63 13.88
N GLN A 12 26.16 -37.94 14.16
CA GLN A 12 26.14 -36.59 14.75
C GLN A 12 25.55 -35.55 13.80
N ASP A 13 25.86 -35.62 12.50
CA ASP A 13 25.30 -34.73 11.49
C ASP A 13 23.79 -34.99 11.31
N PHE A 14 23.34 -36.25 11.33
CA PHE A 14 21.93 -36.61 11.27
C PHE A 14 21.14 -36.13 12.49
N ASP A 15 21.63 -36.38 13.71
CA ASP A 15 20.99 -35.95 14.95
C ASP A 15 20.89 -34.40 15.04
N TRP A 16 21.87 -33.69 14.47
CA TRP A 16 21.85 -32.24 14.36
C TRP A 16 20.82 -31.75 13.34
N LEU A 17 20.77 -32.35 12.15
CA LEU A 17 19.77 -32.01 11.12
C LEU A 17 18.34 -32.24 11.62
N VAL A 18 18.10 -33.33 12.34
CA VAL A 18 16.81 -33.61 12.96
C VAL A 18 16.47 -32.55 14.02
N SER A 19 17.42 -32.19 14.88
CA SER A 19 17.22 -31.15 15.90
C SER A 19 16.98 -29.77 15.29
N ALA A 20 17.73 -29.40 14.25
CA ALA A 20 17.57 -28.14 13.53
C ALA A 20 16.22 -28.08 12.80
N GLY A 21 15.80 -29.19 12.18
CA GLY A 21 14.49 -29.31 11.54
C GLY A 21 13.33 -29.18 12.53
N LEU A 22 13.43 -29.84 13.69
CA LEU A 22 12.42 -29.74 14.76
C LEU A 22 12.33 -28.34 15.35
N LEU A 23 13.48 -27.68 15.58
CA LEU A 23 13.50 -26.31 16.08
C LEU A 23 12.95 -25.31 15.06
N LEU A 24 13.26 -25.49 13.76
CA LEU A 24 12.71 -24.66 12.69
C LEU A 24 11.19 -24.85 12.57
N ALA A 25 10.70 -26.09 12.59
CA ALA A 25 9.27 -26.38 12.53
C ALA A 25 8.53 -25.81 13.75
N ALA A 26 9.10 -25.96 14.95
CA ALA A 26 8.51 -25.42 16.18
C ALA A 26 8.52 -23.89 16.21
N PHE A 27 9.60 -23.26 15.71
CA PHE A 27 9.68 -21.81 15.57
C PHE A 27 8.63 -21.27 14.57
N VAL A 28 8.51 -21.88 13.39
CA VAL A 28 7.53 -21.48 12.38
C VAL A 28 6.10 -21.61 12.94
N THR A 29 5.77 -22.72 13.58
CA THR A 29 4.44 -22.95 14.17
C THR A 29 4.13 -22.02 15.34
N ALA A 30 5.13 -21.69 16.17
CA ALA A 30 4.96 -20.73 17.26
C ALA A 30 4.72 -19.31 16.73
N VAL A 31 5.46 -18.90 15.69
CA VAL A 31 5.31 -17.59 15.05
C VAL A 31 3.97 -17.48 14.33
N THR A 32 3.52 -18.51 13.60
CA THR A 32 2.22 -18.49 12.93
C THR A 32 1.05 -18.47 13.93
N GLY A 33 1.15 -19.25 15.03
CA GLY A 33 0.16 -19.19 16.11
C GLY A 33 0.09 -17.83 16.78
N LEU A 34 1.23 -17.19 17.06
CA LEU A 34 1.30 -15.85 17.63
C LEU A 34 0.74 -14.78 16.68
N ILE A 35 1.06 -14.84 15.38
CA ILE A 35 0.51 -13.92 14.38
C ILE A 35 -1.01 -14.06 14.31
N ALA A 36 -1.51 -15.29 14.31
CA ALA A 36 -2.94 -15.55 14.21
C ALA A 36 -3.71 -15.06 15.46
N ASP A 37 -3.15 -15.25 16.65
CA ASP A 37 -3.69 -14.76 17.93
C ASP A 37 -3.69 -13.22 18.02
N LEU A 38 -2.58 -12.59 17.61
CA LEU A 38 -2.42 -11.13 17.68
C LEU A 38 -3.29 -10.35 16.67
N TRP A 39 -3.69 -10.99 15.58
CA TRP A 39 -4.47 -10.38 14.50
C TRP A 39 -5.92 -10.90 14.47
N ASP A 40 -6.32 -11.67 15.49
CA ASP A 40 -7.64 -12.29 15.61
C ASP A 40 -8.05 -13.05 14.32
N LEU A 41 -7.06 -13.69 13.67
CA LEU A 41 -7.23 -14.44 12.43
C LEU A 41 -7.72 -15.88 12.68
N ASN A 42 -7.91 -16.27 13.93
CA ASN A 42 -8.27 -17.61 14.32
C ASN A 42 -9.79 -17.75 14.49
N ASP A 43 -10.45 -18.32 13.48
CA ASP A 43 -11.79 -18.91 13.67
C ASP A 43 -11.75 -20.13 14.64
N PHE A 44 -10.56 -20.68 14.89
CA PHE A 44 -10.35 -21.88 15.71
C PHE A 44 -9.24 -21.69 16.75
N TRP A 45 -9.60 -21.74 18.05
CA TRP A 45 -8.69 -21.56 19.19
C TRP A 45 -7.48 -22.53 19.22
N TYR A 46 -7.58 -23.68 18.56
CA TYR A 46 -6.53 -24.71 18.52
C TYR A 46 -5.24 -24.23 17.84
N HIS A 47 -5.30 -23.30 16.89
CA HIS A 47 -4.11 -22.79 16.19
C HIS A 47 -3.21 -21.94 17.11
N THR A 48 -3.81 -21.09 17.94
CA THR A 48 -3.10 -20.33 18.99
C THR A 48 -2.41 -21.29 19.97
N VAL A 49 -3.16 -22.27 20.49
CA VAL A 49 -2.66 -23.19 21.52
C VAL A 49 -1.57 -24.12 20.99
N ALA A 50 -1.71 -24.62 19.76
CA ALA A 50 -0.66 -25.39 19.10
C ALA A 50 0.63 -24.57 18.93
N GLY A 51 0.52 -23.27 18.59
CA GLY A 51 1.68 -22.37 18.50
C GLY A 51 2.44 -22.25 19.83
N TYR A 52 1.74 -21.94 20.92
CA TYR A 52 2.37 -21.82 22.24
C TYR A 52 2.96 -23.15 22.74
N ALA A 53 2.25 -24.27 22.56
CA ALA A 53 2.73 -25.59 22.94
C ALA A 53 4.03 -25.95 22.19
N MET A 54 4.10 -25.67 20.88
CA MET A 54 5.30 -25.89 20.09
C MET A 54 6.47 -24.99 20.52
N GLY A 55 6.19 -23.73 20.90
CA GLY A 55 7.20 -22.83 21.47
C GLY A 55 7.83 -23.38 22.76
N VAL A 56 7.01 -23.91 23.67
CA VAL A 56 7.47 -24.55 24.91
C VAL A 56 8.32 -25.79 24.62
N LEU A 57 7.87 -26.65 23.69
CA LEU A 57 8.63 -27.83 23.27
C LEU A 57 9.96 -27.46 22.60
N ALA A 58 10.02 -26.37 21.83
CA ALA A 58 11.26 -25.87 21.26
C ALA A 58 12.27 -25.45 22.33
N VAL A 59 11.82 -24.67 23.33
CA VAL A 59 12.65 -24.26 24.47
C VAL A 59 13.14 -25.48 25.25
N ALA A 60 12.25 -26.42 25.56
CA ALA A 60 12.62 -27.67 26.21
C ALA A 60 13.66 -28.46 25.39
N HIS A 61 13.50 -28.54 24.07
CA HIS A 61 14.44 -29.22 23.18
C HIS A 61 15.82 -28.56 23.20
N VAL A 62 15.89 -27.22 23.16
CA VAL A 62 17.16 -26.48 23.27
C VAL A 62 17.84 -26.72 24.60
N VAL A 63 17.09 -26.64 25.71
CA VAL A 63 17.62 -26.81 27.07
C VAL A 63 18.16 -28.23 27.26
N LEU A 64 17.38 -29.25 26.87
CA LEU A 64 17.76 -30.65 27.02
C LEU A 64 18.93 -31.05 26.10
N ASN A 65 19.09 -30.39 24.96
CA ASN A 65 20.14 -30.69 23.98
C ASN A 65 21.29 -29.67 23.97
N TRP A 66 21.34 -28.76 24.95
CA TRP A 66 22.29 -27.64 24.99
C TRP A 66 23.74 -28.07 24.80
N GLY A 67 24.18 -29.10 25.53
CA GLY A 67 25.55 -29.60 25.42
C GLY A 67 25.91 -30.13 24.03
N ARG A 68 24.94 -30.72 23.30
CA ARG A 68 25.14 -31.24 21.94
C ARG A 68 25.17 -30.12 20.90
N LEU A 69 24.28 -29.14 21.04
CA LEU A 69 24.23 -27.97 20.16
C LEU A 69 25.51 -27.12 20.27
N VAL A 70 25.98 -26.86 21.50
CA VAL A 70 27.20 -26.08 21.74
C VAL A 70 28.47 -26.81 21.28
N SER A 71 28.53 -28.13 21.46
CA SER A 71 29.68 -28.94 21.00
C SER A 71 29.76 -29.00 19.47
N TYR A 72 28.63 -29.11 18.77
CA TYR A 72 28.59 -29.02 17.31
C TYR A 72 28.97 -27.62 16.80
N GLY A 73 28.43 -26.55 17.41
CA GLY A 73 28.77 -25.18 17.05
C GLY A 73 30.27 -24.89 17.20
N ARG A 74 30.88 -25.32 18.31
CA ARG A 74 32.34 -25.22 18.54
C ARG A 74 33.16 -26.06 17.56
N PHE A 75 32.65 -27.21 17.12
CA PHE A 75 33.29 -28.05 16.11
C PHE A 75 33.29 -27.41 14.71
N ARG A 76 32.16 -26.80 14.30
CA ARG A 76 32.05 -26.10 13.01
C ARG A 76 32.86 -24.80 12.96
N LEU A 77 32.89 -24.04 14.05
CA LEU A 77 33.67 -22.79 14.14
C LEU A 77 35.19 -23.01 14.11
N ARG A 78 35.67 -24.24 14.29
CA ARG A 78 37.09 -24.62 14.16
C ARG A 78 37.50 -25.05 12.74
N GLN A 79 36.57 -25.12 11.79
CA GLN A 79 36.93 -25.33 10.39
C GLN A 79 37.27 -23.96 9.76
N GLU A 80 38.55 -23.74 9.50
CA GLU A 80 38.98 -22.58 8.71
C GLU A 80 38.34 -22.59 7.31
N PRO A 81 38.13 -21.41 6.69
CA PRO A 81 37.58 -21.33 5.34
C PRO A 81 38.55 -21.97 4.34
N ARG A 82 38.06 -22.93 3.55
CA ARG A 82 38.75 -23.32 2.32
C ARG A 82 38.70 -22.14 1.35
N SER A 83 39.86 -21.62 0.99
CA SER A 83 40.05 -20.62 -0.06
C SER A 83 39.90 -21.26 -1.43
N ASP A 84 38.68 -21.32 -1.96
CA ASP A 84 38.46 -21.67 -3.36
C ASP A 84 38.23 -20.38 -4.16
N LEU A 85 39.30 -19.95 -4.83
CA LEU A 85 39.30 -18.92 -5.87
C LEU A 85 38.55 -19.47 -7.09
N GLY A 86 37.33 -18.97 -7.32
CA GLY A 86 36.64 -19.11 -8.60
C GLY A 86 37.05 -17.99 -9.58
N PRO A 87 37.13 -18.25 -10.89
CA PRO A 87 37.72 -17.34 -11.87
C PRO A 87 36.90 -16.06 -12.05
N ALA A 88 37.62 -14.94 -12.19
CA ALA A 88 37.07 -13.63 -12.47
C ALA A 88 36.43 -13.58 -13.87
N VAL A 89 35.20 -13.08 -13.95
CA VAL A 89 34.53 -12.73 -15.22
C VAL A 89 35.02 -11.34 -15.67
N PRO A 90 35.33 -11.12 -16.96
CA PRO A 90 35.96 -9.88 -17.41
C PRO A 90 35.07 -8.66 -17.22
N SER A 91 35.65 -7.59 -16.65
CA SER A 91 35.06 -6.26 -16.60
C SER A 91 35.15 -5.56 -17.96
N THR A 92 34.04 -5.04 -18.47
CA THR A 92 34.06 -3.98 -19.48
C THR A 92 33.94 -2.62 -18.79
N ARG A 93 35.04 -1.84 -18.82
CA ARG A 93 35.06 -0.40 -18.50
C ARG A 93 34.26 0.35 -19.58
N GLY A 94 33.63 1.50 -19.33
CA GLY A 94 33.53 2.27 -18.10
C GLY A 94 32.78 3.60 -18.27
N ARG A 95 32.29 4.11 -17.14
CA ARG A 95 32.16 5.54 -16.81
C ARG A 95 31.97 5.63 -15.30
N ARG A 96 32.64 6.59 -14.64
CA ARG A 96 32.58 6.75 -13.17
C ARG A 96 31.15 7.15 -12.76
N PRO A 97 30.51 6.48 -11.79
CA PRO A 97 29.29 6.98 -11.17
C PRO A 97 29.61 8.25 -10.35
N VAL A 98 28.73 9.24 -10.44
CA VAL A 98 28.74 10.43 -9.59
C VAL A 98 28.13 10.03 -8.24
N ASN A 99 28.90 10.15 -7.16
CA ASN A 99 28.40 9.91 -5.81
C ASN A 99 27.48 11.05 -5.39
N VAL A 100 26.20 10.76 -5.21
CA VAL A 100 25.28 11.60 -4.43
C VAL A 100 25.25 11.02 -3.03
N GLU A 101 25.87 11.71 -2.07
CA GLU A 101 25.88 11.30 -0.66
C GLU A 101 24.49 11.51 -0.04
N ALA A 102 23.85 10.41 0.37
CA ALA A 102 22.60 10.45 1.12
C ALA A 102 22.85 10.86 2.59
N PRO A 103 21.95 11.63 3.23
CA PRO A 103 22.14 12.13 4.59
C PRO A 103 22.11 11.00 5.63
N ARG A 104 23.00 11.08 6.63
CA ARG A 104 23.07 10.14 7.76
C ARG A 104 22.15 10.60 8.89
N PRO A 105 21.23 9.77 9.40
CA PRO A 105 20.34 10.16 10.50
C PRO A 105 21.04 10.11 11.87
N THR A 106 20.68 11.04 12.76
CA THR A 106 21.19 11.19 14.13
C THR A 106 20.39 10.36 15.16
N LEU A 107 21.06 9.88 16.22
CA LEU A 107 20.55 8.97 17.28
C LEU A 107 19.24 9.40 18.02
N GLY A 108 18.78 10.64 17.88
CA GLY A 108 17.64 11.19 18.63
C GLY A 108 16.25 10.60 18.30
N SER A 109 16.10 9.87 17.21
CA SER A 109 14.79 9.29 16.79
C SER A 109 14.46 7.94 17.45
N LEU A 110 15.41 7.31 18.14
CA LEU A 110 15.28 5.97 18.75
C LEU A 110 14.38 5.95 19.99
N GLY A 111 14.40 7.01 20.81
CA GLY A 111 13.79 6.99 22.14
C GLY A 111 12.26 7.03 22.16
N ARG A 112 11.61 7.65 21.15
CA ARG A 112 10.15 7.87 21.18
C ARG A 112 9.32 6.70 20.65
N GLY A 113 9.89 5.83 19.81
CA GLY A 113 9.17 4.69 19.22
C GLY A 113 8.99 3.50 20.17
N LEU A 114 9.92 3.31 21.12
CA LEU A 114 9.95 2.18 22.07
C LEU A 114 8.79 2.16 23.09
N LEU A 115 8.11 3.29 23.28
CA LEU A 115 7.06 3.44 24.31
C LEU A 115 5.65 3.01 23.84
N SER A 116 5.47 2.67 22.56
CA SER A 116 4.19 2.18 22.04
C SER A 116 4.17 0.65 21.96
N ARG A 117 3.03 0.01 22.26
CA ARG A 117 2.81 -1.45 22.11
C ARG A 117 3.23 -1.97 20.72
N ARG A 118 3.04 -1.15 19.68
CA ARG A 118 3.42 -1.48 18.28
C ARG A 118 4.93 -1.32 18.03
N GLY A 119 5.59 -0.34 18.65
CA GLY A 119 7.04 -0.13 18.52
C GLY A 119 7.90 -1.18 19.24
N PHE A 120 7.43 -1.73 20.37
CA PHE A 120 8.09 -2.86 21.04
C PHE A 120 8.09 -4.13 20.17
N ILE A 121 6.99 -4.39 19.45
CA ILE A 121 6.84 -5.55 18.56
C ILE A 121 7.70 -5.41 17.29
N GLY A 122 7.79 -4.21 16.72
CA GLY A 122 8.70 -3.94 15.59
C GLY A 122 10.17 -4.23 15.95
N VAL A 123 10.55 -4.00 17.21
CA VAL A 123 11.89 -4.34 17.72
C VAL A 123 12.05 -5.83 18.05
N ALA A 124 11.03 -6.48 18.60
CA ALA A 124 11.09 -7.88 19.05
C ALA A 124 10.93 -8.92 17.92
N VAL A 125 10.08 -8.64 16.92
CA VAL A 125 9.80 -9.56 15.79
C VAL A 125 10.62 -9.19 14.55
N GLY A 126 10.95 -7.90 14.36
CA GLY A 126 11.71 -7.40 13.21
C GLY A 126 13.04 -6.71 13.53
N GLY A 127 13.29 -6.32 14.78
CA GLY A 127 14.24 -5.24 15.10
C GLY A 127 15.72 -5.57 15.06
N GLY A 128 16.10 -6.83 15.14
CA GLY A 128 17.49 -7.23 14.93
C GLY A 128 17.74 -7.50 13.46
N LEU A 129 17.09 -8.55 12.94
CA LEU A 129 17.35 -9.08 11.62
C LEU A 129 16.79 -8.20 10.50
N GLY A 130 15.60 -7.66 10.66
CA GLY A 130 14.98 -6.83 9.63
C GLY A 130 15.38 -5.36 9.69
N TRP A 131 15.99 -4.88 10.78
CA TRP A 131 16.78 -3.64 10.77
C TRP A 131 18.11 -3.84 10.01
N LEU A 132 18.78 -4.99 10.22
CA LEU A 132 19.99 -5.39 9.48
C LEU A 132 19.74 -5.68 7.99
N LEU A 133 18.58 -6.26 7.65
CA LEU A 133 18.27 -6.73 6.28
C LEU A 133 17.30 -5.79 5.53
N GLY A 134 16.38 -5.12 6.23
CA GLY A 134 15.22 -4.44 5.63
C GLY A 134 15.44 -3.01 5.14
N ARG A 135 16.56 -2.36 5.48
CA ARG A 135 16.98 -1.07 4.87
C ARG A 135 18.03 -1.22 3.77
N GLY A 136 18.62 -2.41 3.61
CA GLY A 136 19.93 -2.53 2.94
C GLY A 136 20.01 -3.37 1.68
N LEU A 137 19.00 -4.20 1.35
CA LEU A 137 19.22 -5.27 0.37
C LEU A 137 18.94 -4.94 -1.09
N ARG A 138 18.20 -3.86 -1.40
CA ARG A 138 18.02 -3.39 -2.77
C ARG A 138 18.31 -1.90 -2.83
N GLN A 139 19.57 -1.55 -3.11
CA GLN A 139 19.85 -0.20 -3.61
C GLN A 139 19.08 0.01 -4.91
N PRO A 140 18.54 1.21 -5.17
CA PRO A 140 17.92 1.50 -6.45
C PRO A 140 18.93 1.17 -7.56
N PRO A 141 18.57 0.34 -8.54
CA PRO A 141 19.51 -0.01 -9.60
C PRO A 141 19.90 1.26 -10.34
N PRO A 142 21.16 1.41 -10.78
CA PRO A 142 21.52 2.53 -11.65
C PRO A 142 20.69 2.45 -12.92
N ILE A 143 19.84 3.45 -13.15
CA ILE A 143 19.06 3.56 -14.39
C ILE A 143 19.99 4.13 -15.44
N ALA A 144 20.48 3.29 -16.35
CA ALA A 144 21.32 3.75 -17.44
C ALA A 144 20.54 4.72 -18.34
N GLY A 145 21.19 5.79 -18.81
CA GLY A 145 20.57 6.69 -19.77
C GLY A 145 20.09 5.94 -21.03
N GLY A 146 18.84 6.16 -21.43
CA GLY A 146 18.18 5.41 -22.51
C GLY A 146 17.41 4.16 -22.06
N SER A 147 17.39 3.85 -20.77
CA SER A 147 16.53 2.78 -20.24
C SER A 147 15.06 3.17 -20.25
N ASP A 148 14.19 2.21 -20.56
CA ASP A 148 12.74 2.36 -20.38
C ASP A 148 12.42 2.32 -18.88
N VAL A 149 11.98 3.46 -18.33
CA VAL A 149 11.68 3.59 -16.90
C VAL A 149 10.55 2.66 -16.46
N GLY A 150 9.60 2.37 -17.36
CA GLY A 150 8.49 1.45 -17.13
C GLY A 150 8.98 0.02 -16.99
N VAL A 151 9.91 -0.43 -17.84
CA VAL A 151 10.56 -1.75 -17.72
C VAL A 151 11.40 -1.84 -16.46
N VAL A 152 12.19 -0.81 -16.15
CA VAL A 152 13.01 -0.76 -14.93
C VAL A 152 12.12 -0.83 -13.69
N TYR A 153 11.08 -0.02 -13.65
CA TYR A 153 10.08 -0.09 -12.58
C TYR A 153 9.40 -1.46 -12.54
N HIS A 154 9.08 -2.04 -13.71
CA HIS A 154 8.45 -3.36 -13.80
C HIS A 154 9.32 -4.46 -13.19
N GLU A 155 10.62 -4.46 -13.42
CA GLU A 155 11.54 -5.41 -12.79
C GLU A 155 11.72 -5.10 -11.30
N TRP A 156 11.92 -3.83 -10.95
CA TRP A 156 12.24 -3.42 -9.58
C TRP A 156 11.11 -3.76 -8.60
N SER A 157 9.86 -3.47 -8.96
CA SER A 157 8.75 -3.70 -8.04
C SER A 157 8.23 -5.15 -8.02
N LYS A 158 8.91 -6.12 -8.67
CA LYS A 158 8.62 -7.57 -8.49
C LYS A 158 8.99 -8.04 -7.08
N PRO A 159 8.18 -8.90 -6.45
CA PRO A 159 8.47 -9.41 -5.11
C PRO A 159 9.77 -10.22 -5.10
N GLY A 160 10.74 -9.81 -4.28
CA GLY A 160 11.92 -10.61 -3.96
C GLY A 160 11.70 -11.50 -2.73
N VAL A 161 12.43 -12.62 -2.66
CA VAL A 161 12.40 -13.54 -1.49
C VAL A 161 12.77 -12.82 -0.18
N LEU A 162 13.66 -11.82 -0.26
CA LEU A 162 14.11 -11.02 0.88
C LEU A 162 13.13 -9.88 1.23
N ASP A 163 12.32 -9.42 0.27
CA ASP A 163 11.31 -8.37 0.49
C ASP A 163 10.15 -8.89 1.37
N ALA A 164 9.82 -10.18 1.22
CA ALA A 164 8.86 -10.86 2.07
C ALA A 164 9.28 -10.83 3.56
N LEU A 165 10.58 -10.96 3.84
CA LEU A 165 11.13 -10.91 5.21
C LEU A 165 11.32 -9.47 5.71
N GLY A 166 11.67 -8.52 4.84
CA GLY A 166 11.85 -7.11 5.18
C GLY A 166 10.55 -6.34 5.47
N SER A 167 9.44 -6.72 4.82
CA SER A 167 8.11 -6.11 5.04
C SER A 167 7.58 -6.29 6.47
N VAL A 168 8.05 -7.31 7.20
CA VAL A 168 7.67 -7.58 8.59
C VAL A 168 8.38 -6.64 9.57
N ALA A 169 9.48 -6.01 9.17
CA ALA A 169 10.41 -5.36 10.10
C ALA A 169 10.52 -3.82 9.99
N ASN A 170 9.90 -3.20 8.99
CA ASN A 170 10.07 -1.77 8.72
C ASN A 170 8.74 -1.01 8.78
N TRP A 171 7.95 -1.27 9.82
CA TRP A 171 6.76 -0.49 10.12
C TRP A 171 7.22 0.81 10.80
N GLY A 172 7.63 1.80 9.99
CA GLY A 172 7.79 3.17 10.45
C GLY A 172 6.47 3.75 10.99
N GLN A 173 6.43 5.06 11.26
CA GLN A 173 5.15 5.70 11.53
C GLN A 173 4.32 5.71 10.24
N PHE A 174 3.11 5.14 10.30
CA PHE A 174 2.15 5.28 9.22
C PHE A 174 1.60 6.71 9.24
N PRO A 175 1.49 7.37 8.08
CA PRO A 175 0.70 8.58 7.97
C PRO A 175 -0.75 8.34 8.42
N ASP A 176 -1.45 9.41 8.78
CA ASP A 176 -2.87 9.32 9.08
C ASP A 176 -3.66 8.76 7.88
N LEU A 177 -4.63 7.90 8.19
CA LEU A 177 -5.49 7.25 7.20
C LEU A 177 -6.55 8.20 6.60
N TYR A 178 -6.69 9.38 7.18
CA TYR A 178 -7.69 10.37 6.81
C TYR A 178 -7.01 11.72 6.72
N LYS A 179 -7.03 12.30 5.52
CA LYS A 179 -6.70 13.71 5.34
C LYS A 179 -7.94 14.54 5.71
N THR A 180 -7.71 15.73 6.26
CA THR A 180 -8.77 16.72 6.53
C THR A 180 -8.22 18.11 6.28
N TYR A 181 -9.12 19.07 6.07
CA TYR A 181 -8.81 20.50 5.96
C TYR A 181 -9.49 21.27 7.10
N PRO A 182 -8.86 21.33 8.29
CA PRO A 182 -9.43 22.03 9.43
C PRO A 182 -9.70 23.51 9.14
N GLY A 183 -10.91 23.98 9.44
CA GLY A 183 -11.32 25.38 9.23
C GLY A 183 -11.90 25.68 7.86
N SER A 184 -11.88 24.73 6.91
CA SER A 184 -12.59 24.87 5.64
C SER A 184 -14.11 24.85 5.84
N ALA A 185 -14.83 25.58 4.97
CA ALA A 185 -16.29 25.46 4.87
C ALA A 185 -16.65 24.02 4.50
N ARG A 186 -17.66 23.47 5.17
CA ARG A 186 -17.97 22.04 5.10
C ARG A 186 -19.44 21.80 4.80
N ILE A 187 -19.69 20.87 3.87
CA ILE A 187 -21.02 20.43 3.47
C ILE A 187 -21.13 18.94 3.81
N VAL A 188 -22.00 18.60 4.77
CA VAL A 188 -22.31 17.20 5.07
C VAL A 188 -23.14 16.63 3.93
N LEU A 189 -22.73 15.48 3.41
CA LEU A 189 -23.41 14.85 2.30
C LEU A 189 -24.59 13.98 2.78
N PRO A 190 -25.71 13.95 2.05
CA PRO A 190 -26.83 13.04 2.34
C PRO A 190 -26.39 11.58 2.26
N GLU A 191 -26.91 10.70 3.14
CA GLU A 191 -26.57 9.28 3.10
C GLU A 191 -26.88 8.63 1.74
N ALA A 192 -26.02 7.69 1.34
CA ALA A 192 -26.21 6.94 0.11
C ALA A 192 -27.38 5.96 0.22
N ARG A 193 -28.32 6.07 -0.72
CA ARG A 193 -29.51 5.21 -0.80
C ARG A 193 -29.18 3.88 -1.49
N LEU A 194 -28.64 2.91 -0.75
CA LEU A 194 -28.11 1.66 -1.30
C LEU A 194 -29.17 0.72 -1.91
N ASP A 195 -30.44 0.99 -1.64
CA ASP A 195 -31.57 0.22 -2.13
C ASP A 195 -32.03 0.70 -3.52
N GLU A 196 -31.49 1.84 -3.97
CA GLU A 196 -31.83 2.48 -5.23
C GLU A 196 -30.75 2.22 -6.30
N GLY A 197 -31.19 2.10 -7.55
CA GLY A 197 -30.31 2.01 -8.72
C GLY A 197 -30.54 0.78 -9.58
N ARG A 198 -29.90 0.77 -10.75
CA ARG A 198 -29.97 -0.36 -11.68
C ARG A 198 -29.24 -1.59 -11.11
N PRO A 199 -29.72 -2.82 -11.38
CA PRO A 199 -29.03 -4.05 -11.00
C PRO A 199 -27.60 -4.10 -11.55
N THR A 200 -26.64 -4.56 -10.75
CA THR A 200 -25.21 -4.53 -11.08
C THR A 200 -24.88 -5.10 -12.47
N ALA A 201 -25.45 -6.25 -12.82
CA ALA A 201 -25.20 -6.87 -14.13
C ALA A 201 -25.67 -6.01 -15.31
N ARG A 202 -26.78 -5.27 -15.14
CA ARG A 202 -27.26 -4.31 -16.14
C ARG A 202 -26.37 -3.08 -16.19
N THR A 203 -26.00 -2.54 -15.03
CA THR A 203 -25.07 -1.41 -14.92
C THR A 203 -23.75 -1.69 -15.64
N ILE A 204 -23.14 -2.87 -15.42
CA ILE A 204 -21.89 -3.27 -16.11
C ILE A 204 -22.09 -3.35 -17.63
N ALA A 205 -23.20 -3.93 -18.08
CA ALA A 205 -23.49 -4.07 -19.52
C ALA A 205 -23.70 -2.71 -20.21
N ASP A 206 -24.38 -1.79 -19.53
CA ASP A 206 -24.74 -0.46 -20.04
C ASP A 206 -23.59 0.54 -19.92
N ARG A 207 -22.60 0.29 -19.05
CA ARG A 207 -21.49 1.21 -18.77
C ARG A 207 -20.77 1.61 -20.05
N ARG A 208 -20.70 2.91 -20.33
CA ARG A 208 -19.96 3.53 -21.44
C ARG A 208 -19.28 4.82 -20.95
N SER A 209 -18.29 5.28 -21.70
CA SER A 209 -17.70 6.60 -21.48
C SER A 209 -18.55 7.65 -22.16
N THR A 210 -19.25 8.46 -21.35
CA THR A 210 -20.09 9.56 -21.82
C THR A 210 -19.27 10.84 -21.86
N ARG A 211 -19.24 11.52 -23.02
CA ARG A 211 -18.50 12.78 -23.21
C ARG A 211 -19.39 13.91 -23.73
N ALA A 212 -20.70 13.72 -23.62
CA ALA A 212 -21.70 14.72 -23.97
C ALA A 212 -22.64 14.82 -22.76
N TYR A 213 -22.66 16.01 -22.14
CA TYR A 213 -23.39 16.27 -20.92
C TYR A 213 -24.43 17.36 -21.15
N SER A 214 -25.56 17.26 -20.46
CA SER A 214 -26.56 18.33 -20.47
C SER A 214 -26.24 19.39 -19.43
N ASP A 215 -26.82 20.58 -19.59
CA ASP A 215 -26.71 21.67 -18.61
C ASP A 215 -27.54 21.43 -17.33
N GLN A 216 -28.20 20.28 -17.20
CA GLN A 216 -28.97 19.94 -16.01
C GLN A 216 -28.02 19.80 -14.80
N PRO A 217 -28.26 20.52 -13.69
CA PRO A 217 -27.44 20.38 -12.49
C PRO A 217 -27.53 18.96 -11.93
N LEU A 218 -26.41 18.48 -11.40
CA LEU A 218 -26.40 17.29 -10.56
C LEU A 218 -27.10 17.61 -9.24
N LYS A 219 -27.92 16.70 -8.75
CA LYS A 219 -28.44 16.80 -7.38
C LYS A 219 -27.33 16.50 -6.38
N LEU A 220 -27.38 17.12 -5.20
CA LEU A 220 -26.41 16.83 -4.13
C LEU A 220 -26.45 15.35 -3.74
N GLU A 221 -27.63 14.73 -3.74
CA GLU A 221 -27.82 13.31 -3.45
C GLU A 221 -27.16 12.42 -4.51
N GLU A 222 -27.16 12.84 -5.78
CA GLU A 222 -26.52 12.11 -6.87
C GLU A 222 -24.99 12.11 -6.70
N LEU A 223 -24.40 13.29 -6.46
CA LEU A 223 -22.96 13.42 -6.20
C LEU A 223 -22.56 12.65 -4.93
N SER A 224 -23.34 12.80 -3.86
CA SER A 224 -23.11 12.07 -2.60
C SER A 224 -23.08 10.56 -2.81
N HIS A 225 -24.10 10.04 -3.48
CA HIS A 225 -24.24 8.61 -3.74
C HIS A 225 -23.07 8.08 -4.57
N VAL A 226 -22.63 8.82 -5.60
CA VAL A 226 -21.46 8.44 -6.39
C VAL A 226 -20.19 8.41 -5.54
N LEU A 227 -19.91 9.45 -4.75
CA LEU A 227 -18.72 9.50 -3.89
C LEU A 227 -18.70 8.38 -2.83
N PHE A 228 -19.86 8.06 -2.26
CA PHE A 228 -19.98 6.96 -1.32
C PHE A 228 -19.71 5.61 -2.00
N LEU A 229 -20.34 5.32 -3.15
CA LEU A 229 -20.10 4.06 -3.84
C LEU A 229 -18.66 3.95 -4.39
N MET A 230 -18.04 5.07 -4.77
CA MET A 230 -16.64 5.12 -5.21
C MET A 230 -15.67 4.64 -4.13
N THR A 231 -15.75 5.20 -2.92
CA THR A 231 -14.71 4.98 -1.89
C THR A 231 -15.22 5.00 -0.45
N GLY A 232 -16.51 5.28 -0.20
CA GLY A 232 -17.08 5.47 1.15
C GLY A 232 -16.85 4.30 2.12
N ILE A 233 -16.90 4.60 3.42
CA ILE A 233 -16.75 3.59 4.48
C ILE A 233 -18.03 2.74 4.53
N SER A 234 -17.90 1.44 4.21
CA SER A 234 -19.01 0.50 4.06
C SER A 234 -19.13 -0.51 5.20
N ALA A 235 -18.07 -0.69 6.00
CA ALA A 235 -18.10 -1.54 7.18
C ALA A 235 -16.99 -1.14 8.16
N ASP A 236 -17.14 -1.45 9.43
CA ASP A 236 -16.03 -1.55 10.36
C ASP A 236 -15.78 -3.03 10.66
N ARG A 237 -14.54 -3.48 10.49
CA ARG A 237 -14.13 -4.81 10.91
C ARG A 237 -12.90 -4.73 11.82
N TRP A 238 -13.12 -4.98 13.10
CA TRP A 238 -12.09 -4.98 14.16
C TRP A 238 -11.37 -3.63 14.31
N GLY A 239 -12.10 -2.52 14.24
CA GLY A 239 -11.55 -1.17 14.31
C GLY A 239 -10.84 -0.72 13.03
N ASN A 240 -11.03 -1.47 11.93
CA ASN A 240 -10.56 -1.10 10.60
C ASN A 240 -11.75 -0.78 9.71
N ALA A 241 -11.99 0.51 9.51
CA ALA A 241 -12.94 1.00 8.51
C ALA A 241 -12.58 0.44 7.13
N ARG A 242 -13.54 -0.29 6.54
CA ARG A 242 -13.47 -0.83 5.19
C ARG A 242 -14.18 0.10 4.24
N ARG A 243 -13.58 0.30 3.07
CA ARG A 243 -14.14 1.10 1.99
C ARG A 243 -14.89 0.24 0.99
N THR A 244 -15.76 0.84 0.19
CA THR A 244 -16.43 0.17 -0.94
C THR A 244 -15.43 -0.34 -1.98
N ALA A 245 -14.32 0.37 -2.18
CA ALA A 245 -13.20 -0.08 -3.01
C ALA A 245 -12.20 -0.92 -2.19
N PRO A 246 -11.66 -2.02 -2.76
CA PRO A 246 -10.61 -2.78 -2.11
C PRO A 246 -9.27 -2.02 -2.12
N SER A 247 -8.49 -2.18 -1.04
CA SER A 247 -7.18 -1.56 -0.88
C SER A 247 -6.14 -2.57 -0.39
N SER A 248 -4.93 -2.50 -0.94
CA SER A 248 -3.83 -3.38 -0.53
C SER A 248 -3.48 -3.14 0.94
N GLY A 249 -3.72 -4.15 1.77
CA GLY A 249 -3.43 -4.07 3.19
C GLY A 249 -4.32 -3.10 3.97
N ALA A 250 -5.44 -2.65 3.40
CA ALA A 250 -6.33 -1.66 4.00
C ALA A 250 -5.62 -0.36 4.42
N LEU A 251 -4.68 0.10 3.60
CA LEU A 251 -3.86 1.30 3.85
C LEU A 251 -4.40 2.56 3.15
N TYR A 252 -5.32 2.39 2.21
CA TYR A 252 -6.12 3.47 1.60
C TYR A 252 -5.31 4.71 1.18
N PRO A 253 -4.33 4.55 0.27
CA PRO A 253 -3.49 5.63 -0.25
C PRO A 253 -4.26 6.70 -1.04
N ILE A 254 -5.46 6.41 -1.54
CA ILE A 254 -6.18 7.31 -2.45
C ILE A 254 -7.05 8.31 -1.67
N GLU A 255 -6.86 9.60 -1.99
CA GLU A 255 -7.74 10.70 -1.60
C GLU A 255 -8.57 11.16 -2.79
N THR A 256 -9.76 11.71 -2.49
CA THR A 256 -10.74 12.12 -3.49
C THR A 256 -11.00 13.62 -3.39
N TYR A 257 -10.83 14.32 -4.50
CA TYR A 257 -11.20 15.72 -4.66
C TYR A 257 -12.29 15.86 -5.71
N VAL A 258 -13.10 16.91 -5.63
CA VAL A 258 -14.19 17.19 -6.55
C VAL A 258 -14.09 18.65 -6.97
N VAL A 259 -13.96 18.89 -8.27
CA VAL A 259 -14.23 20.21 -8.84
C VAL A 259 -15.70 20.27 -9.20
N VAL A 260 -16.44 21.14 -8.52
CA VAL A 260 -17.88 21.33 -8.70
C VAL A 260 -18.15 22.42 -9.72
N HIS A 261 -18.86 22.07 -10.80
CA HIS A 261 -19.27 23.01 -11.85
C HIS A 261 -20.75 23.39 -11.73
N ASN A 262 -21.62 22.40 -11.57
CA ASN A 262 -23.07 22.56 -11.60
C ASN A 262 -23.74 21.48 -10.72
N VAL A 263 -23.73 21.70 -9.41
CA VAL A 263 -24.35 20.81 -8.41
C VAL A 263 -25.30 21.65 -7.55
N ASP A 264 -26.55 21.19 -7.40
CA ASP A 264 -27.57 21.89 -6.63
C ASP A 264 -27.14 22.08 -5.17
N GLY A 265 -27.20 23.32 -4.68
CA GLY A 265 -26.89 23.66 -3.29
C GLY A 265 -25.39 23.62 -2.94
N VAL A 266 -24.49 23.47 -3.91
CA VAL A 266 -23.04 23.51 -3.70
C VAL A 266 -22.43 24.62 -4.55
N GLU A 267 -21.67 25.50 -3.91
CA GLU A 267 -20.94 26.54 -4.63
C GLU A 267 -19.87 25.94 -5.55
N ARG A 268 -19.52 26.68 -6.62
CA ARG A 268 -18.41 26.26 -7.48
C ARG A 268 -17.11 26.34 -6.71
N GLY A 269 -16.29 25.30 -6.86
CA GLY A 269 -15.00 25.23 -6.18
C GLY A 269 -14.33 23.88 -6.26
N VAL A 270 -13.17 23.80 -5.63
CA VAL A 270 -12.44 22.56 -5.36
C VAL A 270 -12.79 22.10 -3.95
N TYR A 271 -13.22 20.86 -3.82
CA TYR A 271 -13.58 20.24 -2.56
C TYR A 271 -12.75 18.98 -2.33
N HIS A 272 -12.33 18.76 -1.09
CA HIS A 272 -11.80 17.49 -0.61
C HIS A 272 -12.93 16.66 -0.01
N TYR A 273 -13.01 15.37 -0.33
CA TYR A 273 -14.01 14.48 0.25
C TYR A 273 -13.50 13.91 1.58
N ALA A 274 -13.95 14.51 2.69
CA ALA A 274 -13.69 14.05 4.05
C ALA A 274 -14.47 12.76 4.33
N ILE A 275 -13.91 11.64 3.87
CA ILE A 275 -14.56 10.34 3.84
C ILE A 275 -15.08 9.87 5.21
N ARG A 276 -14.35 10.14 6.29
CA ARG A 276 -14.72 9.69 7.66
C ARG A 276 -16.07 10.22 8.06
N ASP A 277 -16.34 11.46 7.67
CA ASP A 277 -17.53 12.17 8.10
C ASP A 277 -18.51 12.40 6.95
N HIS A 278 -18.31 11.70 5.83
CA HIS A 278 -19.09 11.79 4.61
C HIS A 278 -19.45 13.24 4.24
N ALA A 279 -18.43 14.06 3.98
CA ALA A 279 -18.60 15.48 3.76
C ALA A 279 -17.63 16.04 2.72
N LEU A 280 -17.97 17.19 2.14
CA LEU A 280 -17.09 17.99 1.29
C LEU A 280 -16.48 19.12 2.10
N GLU A 281 -15.17 19.26 2.07
CA GLU A 281 -14.40 20.37 2.64
C GLU A 281 -13.93 21.28 1.50
N GLN A 282 -14.36 22.55 1.48
CA GLN A 282 -13.97 23.49 0.42
C GLN A 282 -12.49 23.86 0.58
N VAL A 283 -11.68 23.44 -0.40
CA VAL A 283 -10.25 23.75 -0.47
C VAL A 283 -10.06 25.11 -1.15
N ARG A 284 -10.83 25.37 -2.22
CA ARG A 284 -10.80 26.64 -2.97
C ARG A 284 -12.18 26.98 -3.48
N ALA A 285 -12.63 28.20 -3.27
CA ALA A 285 -13.82 28.75 -3.92
C ALA A 285 -13.47 29.28 -5.32
N GLY A 286 -14.40 29.18 -6.27
CA GLY A 286 -14.25 29.74 -7.61
C GLY A 286 -14.72 28.80 -8.71
N ASP A 287 -14.83 29.34 -9.93
CA ASP A 287 -15.13 28.54 -11.11
C ASP A 287 -13.84 28.03 -11.76
N PHE A 288 -13.63 26.73 -11.71
CA PHE A 288 -12.43 26.06 -12.24
C PHE A 288 -12.69 25.35 -13.58
N ARG A 289 -13.86 25.55 -14.20
CA ARG A 289 -14.26 24.83 -15.43
C ARG A 289 -13.26 24.97 -16.57
N GLU A 290 -12.90 26.20 -16.91
CA GLU A 290 -11.94 26.48 -17.99
C GLU A 290 -10.57 25.88 -17.66
N GLN A 291 -10.14 26.03 -16.40
CA GLN A 291 -8.86 25.50 -15.93
C GLN A 291 -8.79 23.97 -16.02
N VAL A 292 -9.88 23.27 -15.69
CA VAL A 292 -9.95 21.80 -15.84
C VAL A 292 -9.85 21.38 -17.31
N VAL A 293 -10.42 22.13 -18.25
CA VAL A 293 -10.34 21.82 -19.69
C VAL A 293 -8.92 22.02 -20.22
N ASP A 294 -8.31 23.18 -19.96
CA ASP A 294 -6.94 23.52 -20.35
C ASP A 294 -5.94 22.48 -19.81
N GLN A 295 -5.98 22.24 -18.50
CA GLN A 295 -5.09 21.30 -17.83
C GLN A 295 -5.44 19.83 -18.12
N GLY A 296 -6.66 19.57 -18.57
CA GLY A 296 -7.12 18.29 -19.09
C GLY A 296 -6.74 18.05 -20.56
N ILE A 297 -5.80 18.81 -21.12
CA ILE A 297 -5.32 18.69 -22.50
C ILE A 297 -6.47 18.94 -23.49
N GLU A 298 -7.17 20.06 -23.30
CA GLU A 298 -8.22 20.56 -24.21
C GLU A 298 -9.41 19.60 -24.40
N GLN A 299 -9.69 18.78 -23.38
CA GLN A 299 -10.83 17.87 -23.39
C GLN A 299 -12.11 18.60 -22.93
N ASN A 300 -12.79 19.26 -23.87
CA ASN A 300 -13.96 20.13 -23.60
C ASN A 300 -15.05 19.51 -22.70
N PHE A 301 -15.33 18.21 -22.84
CA PHE A 301 -16.35 17.53 -22.05
C PHE A 301 -16.10 17.59 -20.54
N LEU A 302 -14.84 17.80 -20.12
CA LEU A 302 -14.50 17.99 -18.71
C LEU A 302 -15.14 19.26 -18.15
N GLY A 303 -15.30 20.31 -18.97
CA GLY A 303 -15.96 21.54 -18.56
C GLY A 303 -17.49 21.52 -18.70
N GLU A 304 -18.03 20.62 -19.50
CA GLU A 304 -19.47 20.48 -19.75
C GLU A 304 -20.18 19.65 -18.68
N CYS A 305 -19.45 18.79 -17.98
CA CYS A 305 -20.02 17.92 -16.96
C CYS A 305 -20.42 18.68 -15.67
N GLY A 306 -21.21 18.04 -14.81
CA GLY A 306 -21.66 18.64 -13.54
C GLY A 306 -20.54 18.74 -12.50
N ALA A 307 -19.64 17.76 -12.47
CA ALA A 307 -18.46 17.74 -11.60
C ALA A 307 -17.35 16.84 -12.16
N VAL A 308 -16.10 17.16 -11.83
CA VAL A 308 -14.94 16.30 -12.11
C VAL A 308 -14.33 15.82 -10.80
N VAL A 309 -14.25 14.51 -10.63
CA VAL A 309 -13.63 13.87 -9.48
C VAL A 309 -12.17 13.57 -9.79
N PHE A 310 -11.27 13.93 -8.89
CA PHE A 310 -9.84 13.66 -8.97
C PHE A 310 -9.46 12.66 -7.89
N LEU A 311 -8.75 11.61 -8.28
CA LEU A 311 -8.13 10.66 -7.37
C LEU A 311 -6.64 10.99 -7.28
N THR A 312 -6.17 11.21 -6.05
CA THR A 312 -4.75 11.46 -5.77
C THR A 312 -4.19 10.33 -4.93
N GLN A 313 -2.90 10.06 -5.05
CA GLN A 313 -2.21 9.06 -4.27
C GLN A 313 -1.27 9.72 -3.27
N ILE A 314 -1.49 9.48 -1.96
CA ILE A 314 -0.48 9.76 -0.93
C ILE A 314 0.57 8.65 -0.95
N LEU A 315 1.73 8.95 -1.54
CA LEU A 315 2.77 7.97 -1.86
C LEU A 315 3.31 7.24 -0.62
N GLN A 316 3.34 7.93 0.53
CA GLN A 316 3.90 7.39 1.77
C GLN A 316 2.96 6.46 2.53
N ARG A 317 1.64 6.47 2.29
CA ARG A 317 0.68 5.66 3.09
C ARG A 317 0.96 4.17 3.03
N MET A 318 1.37 3.70 1.85
CA MET A 318 1.65 2.28 1.61
C MET A 318 3.14 1.92 1.67
N ARG A 319 4.02 2.92 1.62
CA ARG A 319 5.47 2.71 1.51
C ARG A 319 6.07 1.92 2.69
N PRO A 320 5.65 2.11 3.96
CA PRO A 320 6.19 1.31 5.06
C PRO A 320 5.99 -0.20 4.88
N LYS A 321 4.87 -0.61 4.28
CA LYS A 321 4.52 -2.03 4.09
C LYS A 321 4.97 -2.58 2.74
N TYR A 322 4.83 -1.78 1.69
CA TYR A 322 4.96 -2.25 0.30
C TYR A 322 6.14 -1.63 -0.47
N GLN A 323 6.90 -0.73 0.15
CA GLN A 323 8.07 -0.08 -0.44
C GLN A 323 7.76 0.45 -1.85
N ASP A 324 8.61 0.21 -2.84
CA ASP A 324 8.46 0.73 -4.21
C ASP A 324 7.26 0.12 -4.96
N ARG A 325 6.73 -1.02 -4.47
CA ARG A 325 5.51 -1.63 -5.00
C ARG A 325 4.25 -0.86 -4.58
N SER A 326 4.36 0.09 -3.65
CA SER A 326 3.25 0.98 -3.26
C SER A 326 2.65 1.69 -4.49
N TYR A 327 3.48 2.17 -5.42
CA TYR A 327 3.00 2.91 -6.59
C TYR A 327 2.04 2.07 -7.46
N ARG A 328 2.40 0.82 -7.78
CA ARG A 328 1.51 -0.16 -8.45
C ARG A 328 0.18 -0.34 -7.73
N TYR A 329 0.22 -0.53 -6.42
CA TYR A 329 -1.00 -0.75 -5.65
C TYR A 329 -1.91 0.48 -5.63
N GLY A 330 -1.32 1.68 -5.63
CA GLY A 330 -2.07 2.93 -5.70
C GLY A 330 -2.79 3.08 -7.03
N LEU A 331 -2.12 2.80 -8.15
CA LEU A 331 -2.73 2.81 -9.47
C LEU A 331 -3.85 1.77 -9.62
N LEU A 332 -3.67 0.56 -9.09
CA LEU A 332 -4.73 -0.47 -9.07
C LEU A 332 -5.94 -0.01 -8.26
N GLU A 333 -5.71 0.60 -7.10
CA GLU A 333 -6.76 1.14 -6.25
C GLU A 333 -7.51 2.31 -6.89
N ALA A 334 -6.80 3.23 -7.54
CA ALA A 334 -7.41 4.31 -8.33
C ALA A 334 -8.30 3.73 -9.46
N GLY A 335 -7.86 2.64 -10.10
CA GLY A 335 -8.68 1.92 -11.09
C GLY A 335 -9.95 1.31 -10.49
N HIS A 336 -9.87 0.68 -9.31
CA HIS A 336 -11.05 0.14 -8.62
C HIS A 336 -12.05 1.25 -8.25
N ILE A 337 -11.57 2.35 -7.67
CA ILE A 337 -12.40 3.51 -7.30
C ILE A 337 -13.01 4.14 -8.55
N GLY A 338 -12.23 4.23 -9.64
CA GLY A 338 -12.69 4.74 -10.92
C GLY A 338 -13.81 3.92 -11.54
N GLU A 339 -13.69 2.60 -11.56
CA GLU A 339 -14.76 1.71 -12.05
C GLU A 339 -15.99 1.76 -11.14
N ASN A 340 -15.81 1.82 -9.81
CA ASN A 340 -16.94 2.06 -8.91
C ASN A 340 -17.67 3.37 -9.25
N GLY A 341 -16.94 4.44 -9.59
CA GLY A 341 -17.53 5.71 -10.02
C GLY A 341 -18.30 5.61 -11.33
N TYR A 342 -17.79 4.86 -12.31
CA TYR A 342 -18.52 4.53 -13.53
C TYR A 342 -19.83 3.79 -13.22
N LEU A 343 -19.77 2.73 -12.42
CA LEU A 343 -20.94 1.93 -12.10
C LEU A 343 -21.96 2.70 -11.25
N ALA A 344 -21.50 3.52 -10.32
CA ALA A 344 -22.36 4.38 -9.51
C ALA A 344 -23.07 5.46 -10.36
N ALA A 345 -22.36 6.08 -11.31
CA ALA A 345 -22.99 7.04 -12.22
C ALA A 345 -24.05 6.35 -13.09
N VAL A 346 -23.70 5.22 -13.72
CA VAL A 346 -24.60 4.48 -14.61
C VAL A 346 -25.81 3.90 -13.86
N SER A 347 -25.67 3.47 -12.61
CA SER A 347 -26.78 2.96 -11.81
C SER A 347 -27.84 4.03 -11.54
N LEU A 348 -27.44 5.31 -11.49
CA LEU A 348 -28.30 6.49 -11.35
C LEU A 348 -28.77 7.07 -12.69
N GLY A 349 -28.32 6.51 -13.83
CA GLY A 349 -28.63 7.04 -15.16
C GLY A 349 -27.78 8.24 -15.59
N LEU A 350 -26.69 8.53 -14.87
CA LEU A 350 -25.74 9.58 -15.20
C LEU A 350 -24.72 9.11 -16.24
N GLY A 351 -24.02 10.06 -16.84
CA GLY A 351 -22.82 9.85 -17.65
C GLY A 351 -21.56 9.93 -16.80
N ALA A 352 -20.56 9.13 -17.15
CA ALA A 352 -19.22 9.25 -16.58
C ALA A 352 -18.14 9.05 -17.65
N CYS A 353 -16.99 9.72 -17.49
CA CYS A 353 -15.81 9.47 -18.33
C CYS A 353 -14.52 9.66 -17.54
N GLY A 354 -13.79 8.56 -17.39
CA GLY A 354 -12.46 8.52 -16.83
C GLY A 354 -11.40 9.06 -17.78
N VAL A 355 -10.44 9.79 -17.24
CA VAL A 355 -9.32 10.39 -17.97
C VAL A 355 -8.02 10.17 -17.20
N GLY A 356 -7.02 9.61 -17.88
CA GLY A 356 -5.68 9.41 -17.34
C GLY A 356 -4.61 10.33 -17.95
N ALA A 357 -4.99 11.19 -18.90
CA ALA A 357 -4.09 12.15 -19.54
C ALA A 357 -4.49 13.57 -19.12
N PHE A 358 -3.63 14.23 -18.36
CA PHE A 358 -3.76 15.60 -17.89
C PHE A 358 -2.36 16.15 -17.58
N MET A 359 -2.25 17.46 -17.39
CA MET A 359 -0.99 18.08 -16.99
C MET A 359 -0.84 17.98 -15.45
N ASP A 360 -0.09 16.99 -14.98
CA ASP A 360 -0.02 16.60 -13.56
C ASP A 360 0.29 17.77 -12.62
N ASP A 361 1.35 18.54 -12.89
CA ASP A 361 1.80 19.64 -12.02
C ASP A 361 0.73 20.74 -11.91
N GLN A 362 0.07 21.05 -13.01
CA GLN A 362 -0.99 22.06 -13.09
C GLN A 362 -2.23 21.61 -12.33
N ILE A 363 -2.66 20.36 -12.52
CA ILE A 363 -3.80 19.77 -11.79
C ILE A 363 -3.49 19.71 -10.29
N ASN A 364 -2.29 19.28 -9.90
CA ASN A 364 -1.86 19.22 -8.50
C ASN A 364 -1.96 20.60 -7.84
N GLY A 365 -1.42 21.63 -8.50
CA GLY A 365 -1.53 23.02 -8.05
C GLY A 365 -2.97 23.54 -8.01
N MET A 366 -3.83 23.12 -8.94
CA MET A 366 -5.25 23.48 -8.94
C MET A 366 -5.97 22.89 -7.73
N ILE A 367 -5.82 21.59 -7.47
CA ILE A 367 -6.53 20.89 -6.37
C ILE A 367 -5.88 21.09 -4.99
N GLY A 368 -4.71 21.73 -4.94
CA GLY A 368 -4.04 22.11 -3.68
C GLY A 368 -3.20 20.99 -3.06
N VAL A 369 -2.59 20.15 -3.90
CA VAL A 369 -1.62 19.11 -3.49
C VAL A 369 -0.22 19.42 -4.04
N ASP A 370 0.81 18.84 -3.42
CA ASP A 370 2.20 19.23 -3.69
C ASP A 370 2.83 18.59 -4.92
N GLY A 371 2.24 17.51 -5.47
CA GLY A 371 2.78 16.75 -6.58
C GLY A 371 4.03 15.92 -6.23
N VAL A 372 4.44 15.90 -4.97
CA VAL A 372 5.66 15.23 -4.49
C VAL A 372 5.34 14.11 -3.52
N GLU A 373 4.54 14.38 -2.48
CA GLU A 373 4.08 13.38 -1.51
C GLU A 373 2.64 12.93 -1.79
N GLU A 374 1.85 13.80 -2.44
CA GLU A 374 0.50 13.54 -2.94
C GLU A 374 0.34 14.08 -4.37
N ALA A 375 -0.05 13.20 -5.29
CA ALA A 375 -0.19 13.54 -6.70
C ALA A 375 -1.47 12.95 -7.31
N ALA A 376 -2.12 13.68 -8.21
CA ALA A 376 -3.23 13.21 -9.01
C ALA A 376 -2.79 12.04 -9.91
N VAL A 377 -3.63 11.00 -9.99
CA VAL A 377 -3.37 9.81 -10.81
C VAL A 377 -4.53 9.47 -11.74
N TYR A 378 -5.72 10.04 -11.51
CA TYR A 378 -6.92 9.75 -12.29
C TYR A 378 -7.97 10.85 -12.15
N MET A 379 -8.69 11.15 -13.24
CA MET A 379 -9.84 12.05 -13.25
C MET A 379 -11.10 11.29 -13.71
N LEU A 380 -12.27 11.70 -13.24
CA LEU A 380 -13.56 11.14 -13.64
C LEU A 380 -14.60 12.27 -13.75
N ALA A 381 -15.00 12.60 -14.99
CA ALA A 381 -16.10 13.52 -15.24
C ALA A 381 -17.45 12.83 -14.98
N ILE A 382 -18.40 13.54 -14.36
CA ILE A 382 -19.73 13.05 -14.00
C ILE A 382 -20.77 14.12 -14.33
N GLY A 383 -21.91 13.73 -14.92
CA GLY A 383 -23.00 14.65 -15.24
C GLY A 383 -24.22 13.94 -15.84
N HIS A 384 -25.32 14.66 -16.03
CA HIS A 384 -26.47 14.17 -16.78
C HIS A 384 -26.10 14.04 -18.26
N GLN A 385 -26.55 12.97 -18.92
CA GLN A 385 -26.26 12.73 -20.34
C GLN A 385 -27.08 13.68 -21.22
N ALA A 386 -26.49 14.17 -22.32
CA ALA A 386 -27.16 15.03 -23.30
C ALA A 386 -28.11 14.28 -24.24
#